data_AF-A0A508WU96-F1
#
_entry.id   AF-A0A508WU96-F1
#
_cell.length_a   1.000
_cell.length_b   1.000
_cell.length_c   1.000
_cell.angle_alpha   90.00
_cell.angle_beta   90.00
_cell.angle_gamma   90.00
#
_symmetry.space_group_name_H-M   'P 1'
#
loop_
_entity.id
_entity.type
_entity.pdbx_description
1 polymer ?
#
loop_
_entity_poly.entity_id
_entity_poly.type
_entity_poly.pdbx_seq_one_letter_code
_entity_poly.pdbx_strand_id
1 'polypeptide(L)' 'MVFVNRPMRDLAVATRFYEAIGCEKNQQFSDQNAASMVGRTPSPSNCWTHDFFKTFAA' A
#
# COMPACT_ATOMS: atom_id res chain seq x y z
N MET A 1 -12.98 -9.30 4.96
CA MET A 1 -11.72 -8.54 4.79
C MET A 1 -11.80 -7.80 3.47
N VAL A 2 -11.68 -6.48 3.51
CA VAL A 2 -11.67 -5.63 2.30
C VAL A 2 -10.24 -5.20 2.05
N PHE A 3 -9.78 -5.33 0.80
CA PHE A 3 -8.48 -4.84 0.35
C PHE A 3 -8.73 -3.59 -0.48
N VAL A 4 -8.22 -2.45 -0.02
CA VAL A 4 -8.38 -1.17 -0.73
C VAL A 4 -7.07 -0.85 -1.43
N ASN A 5 -7.06 -0.98 -2.75
CA ASN A 5 -5.93 -0.58 -3.58
C ASN A 5 -6.04 0.90 -3.93
N ARG A 6 -5.01 1.67 -3.58
CA ARG A 6 -4.95 3.12 -3.82
C ARG A 6 -3.74 3.44 -4.68
N PRO A 7 -3.90 4.16 -5.81
CA PRO A 7 -2.75 4.71 -6.51
C PRO A 7 -2.14 5.84 -5.68
N MET A 8 -0.84 5.76 -5.44
CA MET A 8 -0.03 6.74 -4.75
C MET A 8 0.90 7.43 -5.75
N ARG A 9 1.11 8.73 -5.56
CA ARG A 9 2.07 9.50 -6.34
C ARG A 9 3.51 9.19 -5.92
N ASP A 10 3.72 9.06 -4.62
CA ASP A 10 4.99 8.69 -4.02
C ASP A 10 4.76 7.59 -2.99
N LEU A 11 5.30 6.41 -3.28
CA LEU A 11 5.15 5.22 -2.46
C LEU A 11 5.92 5.35 -1.13
N ALA A 12 7.09 5.99 -1.15
CA ALA A 12 7.94 6.15 0.02
C ALA A 12 7.31 7.11 1.04
N VAL A 13 6.68 8.19 0.57
CA VAL A 13 5.92 9.11 1.42
C VAL A 13 4.71 8.40 2.05
N ALA A 14 3.96 7.63 1.26
CA ALA A 14 2.83 6.85 1.76
C ALA A 14 3.27 5.83 2.82
N THR A 15 4.32 5.04 2.54
CA THR A 15 4.87 4.07 3.49
C THR A 15 5.23 4.73 4.82
N ARG A 16 5.97 5.85 4.80
CA ARG A 16 6.35 6.57 6.02
C ARG A 16 5.14 7.10 6.80
N PHE A 17 4.12 7.60 6.11
CA PHE A 17 2.88 8.05 6.74
C PHE A 17 2.17 6.90 7.46
N TYR A 18 2.05 5.74 6.79
CA TYR A 18 1.40 4.56 7.35
C TYR A 18 2.22 3.94 8.50
N GLU A 19 3.55 3.95 8.41
CA GLU A 19 4.44 3.54 9.52
C GLU A 19 4.29 4.47 10.73
N ALA A 20 4.20 5.78 10.53
CA ALA A 20 4.03 6.76 11.61
C ALA A 20 2.69 6.60 12.36
N ILE A 21 1.65 6.09 11.71
CA ILE A 21 0.35 5.81 12.35
C ILE A 21 0.24 4.38 12.92
N GLY A 22 1.34 3.62 12.91
CA GLY A 22 1.41 2.28 13.50
C GLY A 22 0.97 1.14 12.58
N CYS A 23 1.05 1.34 11.25
CA CYS A 23 0.92 0.25 10.28
C CYS A 23 2.30 -0.26 9.89
N GLU A 24 2.45 -1.57 9.75
CA GLU A 24 3.71 -2.19 9.33
C GLU A 24 3.67 -2.53 7.84
N LYS A 25 4.78 -2.30 7.16
CA LYS A 25 4.94 -2.70 5.76
C LYS A 25 5.11 -4.21 5.67
N ASN A 26 4.19 -4.90 5.02
CA ASN A 26 4.28 -6.33 4.76
C ASN A 26 5.24 -6.60 3.59
N GLN A 27 6.44 -7.09 3.92
CA GLN A 27 7.51 -7.36 2.94
C GLN A 27 7.14 -8.44 1.91
N GLN A 28 6.22 -9.37 2.21
CA GLN A 28 5.80 -10.38 1.22
C GLN A 28 4.95 -9.80 0.08
N PHE A 29 4.26 -8.69 0.34
CA PHE A 29 3.36 -8.03 -0.62
C PHE A 29 3.79 -6.59 -0.90
N SER A 30 5.07 -6.29 -0.71
CA SER A 30 5.64 -4.99 -1.00
C SER A 30 6.89 -5.08 -1.86
N ASP A 31 6.93 -4.30 -2.93
CA ASP A 31 8.06 -4.13 -3.82
C ASP A 31 8.28 -2.63 -4.11
N GLN A 32 8.97 -2.31 -5.22
CA GLN A 32 9.20 -0.94 -5.67
C GLN A 32 7.94 -0.26 -6.25
N ASN A 33 6.94 -1.04 -6.62
CA ASN A 33 5.71 -0.60 -7.28
C ASN A 33 4.48 -0.67 -6.36
N ALA A 34 4.55 -1.41 -5.27
CA ALA A 34 3.45 -1.64 -4.34
C ALA A 34 3.96 -1.76 -2.90
N ALA A 35 3.21 -1.23 -1.96
CA ALA A 35 3.44 -1.37 -0.53
C ALA A 35 2.13 -1.79 0.13
N SER A 36 2.14 -2.95 0.79
CA SER A 36 1.00 -3.41 1.58
C SER A 36 1.22 -3.04 3.04
N MET A 37 0.39 -2.15 3.57
CA MET A 37 0.48 -1.68 4.95
C MET A 37 -0.54 -2.43 5.81
N VAL A 38 -0.06 -3.17 6.81
CA VAL A 38 -0.85 -3.97 7.73
C VAL A 38 -0.83 -3.30 9.09
N GLY A 39 -1.98 -2.77 9.52
CA GLY A 39 -2.14 -2.17 10.83
C GLY A 39 -3.04 -3.02 11.74
N ARG A 40 -3.37 -2.46 12.91
CA ARG A 40 -4.34 -3.07 13.85
C ARG A 40 -5.77 -3.09 13.31
N THR A 41 -6.05 -2.35 12.24
CA THR A 41 -7.35 -2.33 11.58
C THR A 41 -7.60 -3.64 10.82
N PRO A 42 -8.86 -4.11 10.74
CA PRO A 42 -9.23 -5.38 10.10
C PRO A 42 -9.07 -5.39 8.57
N SER A 43 -8.50 -4.33 7.98
CA SER A 43 -8.32 -4.17 6.54
C SER A 43 -6.93 -3.58 6.29
N PRO A 44 -6.08 -4.28 5.52
CA PRO A 44 -4.78 -3.75 5.12
C PRO A 44 -4.94 -2.68 4.04
N SER A 45 -4.08 -1.66 4.10
CA SER A 45 -4.05 -0.55 3.15
C SER A 45 -3.00 -0.82 2.07
N ASN A 46 -3.45 -1.17 0.87
CA ASN A 46 -2.56 -1.44 -0.26
C ASN A 46 -2.31 -0.14 -1.05
N CYS A 47 -1.05 0.31 -1.04
CA CYS A 47 -0.59 1.51 -1.73
C CYS A 47 0.20 1.10 -2.96
N TRP A 48 -0.24 1.47 -4.16
CA TRP A 48 0.39 1.06 -5.42
C TRP A 48 0.86 2.29 -6.21
N THR A 49 1.88 2.18 -7.05
CA THR A 49 2.22 3.25 -8.00
C THR A 49 1.09 3.41 -9.03
N HIS A 50 0.94 4.61 -9.59
CA HIS A 50 -0.07 4.85 -10.62
C HIS A 50 0.07 3.91 -11.81
N ASP A 51 1.31 3.58 -12.21
CA ASP A 51 1.56 2.71 -13.35
C ASP A 51 1.19 1.25 -13.06
N PHE A 52 1.48 0.76 -11.86
CA PHE A 52 1.06 -0.58 -11.44
C PHE A 52 -0.46 -0.67 -11.20
N PHE A 53 -1.09 0.40 -10.71
CA PHE A 53 -2.54 0.42 -10.55
C PHE A 53 -3.30 0.32 -11.87
N LYS A 54 -2.78 0.91 -12.96
CA LYS A 54 -3.39 0.83 -14.29
C LYS A 54 -3.46 -0.59 -14.86
N THR A 55 -2.55 -1.49 -14.48
CA THR A 55 -2.57 -2.88 -14.98
C THR A 55 -3.69 -3.71 -14.36
N PHE A 56 -4.25 -3.26 -13.24
CA PHE A 56 -5.33 -3.96 -12.54
C PHE A 56 -6.73 -3.65 -13.08
N ALA A 57 -6.87 -2.55 -13.83
CA ALA A 57 -8.12 -2.12 -14.44
C ALA A 57 -8.22 -2.46 -15.94
N ALA A 58 -7.27 -3.25 -16.45
CA ALA A 58 -7.21 -3.70 -17.84
C ALA A 58 -8.05 -4.97 -18.06
#